data_AF-A0A1M5YMT7-F1
#
_entry.id   AF-A0A1M5YMT7-F1
#
_cell.length_a   1.000
_cell.length_b   1.000
_cell.length_c   1.000
_cell.angle_alpha   90.00
_cell.angle_beta   90.00
_cell.angle_gamma   90.00
#
_symmetry.space_group_name_H-M   'P 1'
#
loop_
_entity.id
_entity.type
_entity.pdbx_description
1 polymer ?
#
loop_
_entity_poly.entity_id
_entity_poly.type
_entity_poly.pdbx_seq_one_letter_code
_entity_poly.pdbx_strand_id
1 'polypeptide(L)'
;MKKETLKEKLQKKFKSDEGFTLLEILVVLVIMGFLIAMVAPRLAGISGSAVDTVCDSNQSRMVTMMSAWFEQTNRFPSKMTNLVEQVDGVVGTDATFQIPSVSDDDPENGPETLASEFMSRNHFRIHYLDEDEAAELRNMGIVKLLNLNAYDAYNDAGDDFKEDYTDLINNNVALAATVTKAPTMDEVTVPTDGAGFAVAMVGMGYDDTAWDTHDDEQDWGEPDWFGRIVLGFGPENTLVTSGLVANAAHCPGGIQNSDNVTYNDYNLVLPRLEATAARFDTNDDGVIDGTDASTLGFAAATDLAALAAVAYDEYPGDGYVIGDNDNDLKVRTFDIASAQERWQYATQCPEGHMFPADDEEFWGIDINGDGNIN
;
A
#
# COMPACT_ATOMS: atom_id res chain seq x y z
N MET A 1 -65.64 -52.54 7.72
CA MET A 1 -64.89 -51.29 7.51
C MET A 1 -65.86 -50.11 7.60
N LYS A 2 -65.83 -49.35 8.71
CA LYS A 2 -66.63 -48.12 8.84
C LYS A 2 -66.04 -47.07 7.91
N LYS A 3 -66.84 -46.54 6.99
CA LYS A 3 -66.46 -45.42 6.11
C LYS A 3 -66.58 -44.14 6.95
N GLU A 4 -65.44 -43.63 7.42
CA GLU A 4 -65.37 -42.27 7.98
C GLU A 4 -65.83 -41.28 6.91
N THR A 5 -66.75 -40.40 7.29
CA THR A 5 -67.37 -39.46 6.37
C THR A 5 -66.45 -38.26 6.11
N LEU A 6 -66.45 -37.72 4.89
CA LEU A 6 -65.59 -36.60 4.46
C LEU A 6 -65.66 -35.38 5.41
N LYS A 7 -66.79 -35.20 6.09
CA LYS A 7 -67.02 -34.19 7.14
C LYS A 7 -66.11 -34.37 8.37
N GLU A 8 -65.85 -35.61 8.78
CA GLU A 8 -64.99 -35.93 9.93
C GLU A 8 -63.50 -35.69 9.61
N LYS A 9 -63.07 -35.89 8.35
CA LYS A 9 -61.71 -35.57 7.90
C LYS A 9 -61.44 -34.06 7.82
N LEU A 10 -62.45 -33.26 7.48
CA LEU A 10 -62.34 -31.80 7.41
C LEU A 10 -62.30 -31.15 8.80
N GLN A 11 -63.13 -31.61 9.75
CA GLN A 11 -63.13 -31.08 11.13
C GLN A 11 -61.84 -31.40 11.91
N LYS A 12 -61.12 -32.47 11.55
CA LYS A 12 -59.84 -32.83 12.19
C LYS A 12 -58.67 -31.99 11.69
N LYS A 13 -58.72 -31.46 10.47
CA LYS A 13 -57.68 -30.61 9.88
C LYS A 13 -57.65 -29.17 10.41
N PHE A 14 -58.76 -28.66 10.96
CA PHE A 14 -58.82 -27.32 11.57
C PHE A 14 -58.57 -27.33 13.08
N LYS A 15 -58.19 -28.49 13.65
CA LYS A 15 -58.03 -28.67 15.10
C LYS A 15 -56.59 -28.93 15.54
N SER A 16 -55.60 -28.70 14.67
CA SER A 16 -54.18 -28.86 15.03
C SER A 16 -53.26 -27.73 14.58
N ASP A 17 -53.78 -26.64 14.02
CA ASP A 17 -52.96 -25.47 13.69
C ASP A 17 -53.37 -24.34 14.63
N GLU A 18 -52.87 -24.39 15.87
CA GLU A 18 -52.80 -23.22 16.75
C GLU A 18 -51.85 -22.22 16.06
N GLY A 19 -52.39 -21.42 15.15
CA GLY A 19 -51.64 -20.42 14.39
C GLY A 19 -51.12 -19.33 15.32
N PHE A 20 -49.84 -18.98 15.16
CA PHE A 20 -49.19 -17.83 15.80
C PHE A 20 -50.11 -16.61 15.74
N THR A 21 -50.35 -16.00 16.89
CA THR A 21 -51.16 -14.78 16.95
C THR A 21 -50.36 -13.60 16.39
N LEU A 22 -51.05 -12.64 15.74
CA LEU A 22 -50.41 -11.39 15.30
C LEU A 22 -49.74 -10.64 16.47
N LEU A 23 -50.32 -10.78 17.67
CA LEU A 23 -49.81 -10.17 18.88
C LEU A 23 -48.45 -10.76 19.30
N GLU A 24 -48.27 -12.07 19.19
CA GLU A 24 -46.98 -12.72 19.51
C GLU A 24 -45.86 -12.23 18.61
N ILE A 25 -46.09 -12.17 17.30
CA ILE A 25 -45.09 -11.66 16.36
C ILE A 25 -44.79 -10.18 16.63
N LEU A 26 -45.81 -9.38 16.94
CA LEU A 26 -45.63 -7.96 17.26
C LEU A 26 -44.77 -7.75 18.50
N VAL A 27 -45.04 -8.47 19.60
CA VAL A 27 -44.25 -8.36 20.83
C VAL A 27 -42.81 -8.82 20.62
N VAL A 28 -42.60 -9.89 19.85
CA VAL A 28 -41.25 -10.38 19.50
C VAL A 28 -40.48 -9.33 18.69
N LEU A 29 -41.10 -8.70 17.68
CA LEU A 29 -40.46 -7.65 16.90
C LEU A 29 -40.13 -6.41 17.75
N VAL A 30 -40.99 -6.04 18.69
CA VAL A 30 -40.73 -4.93 19.62
C VAL A 30 -39.54 -5.24 20.54
N ILE A 31 -39.49 -6.46 21.10
CA ILE A 31 -38.37 -6.88 21.96
C ILE A 31 -37.07 -6.97 21.13
N MET A 32 -37.11 -7.58 19.95
CA MET A 32 -35.95 -7.66 19.06
C MET A 32 -35.49 -6.27 18.63
N GLY A 33 -36.40 -5.36 18.30
CA GLY A 33 -36.08 -3.98 17.96
C GLY A 33 -35.41 -3.24 19.12
N PHE A 34 -35.89 -3.43 20.35
CA PHE A 34 -35.27 -2.84 21.54
C PHE A 34 -33.87 -3.41 21.81
N LEU A 35 -33.69 -4.72 21.67
CA LEU A 35 -32.39 -5.37 21.83
C LEU A 35 -31.39 -4.89 20.79
N ILE A 36 -31.78 -4.81 19.51
CA ILE A 36 -30.93 -4.30 18.43
C ILE A 36 -30.58 -2.84 18.69
N ALA A 37 -31.53 -2.00 19.08
CA ALA A 37 -31.27 -0.59 19.38
C ALA A 37 -30.22 -0.39 20.50
N MET A 38 -30.19 -1.28 21.50
CA MET A 38 -29.21 -1.22 22.59
C MET A 38 -27.84 -1.80 22.20
N VAL A 39 -27.81 -2.85 21.40
CA VAL A 39 -26.57 -3.59 21.07
C VAL A 39 -25.86 -3.03 19.84
N ALA A 40 -26.59 -2.56 18.82
CA ALA A 40 -26.03 -2.14 17.54
C ALA A 40 -24.92 -1.07 17.67
N PRO A 41 -25.06 -0.01 18.50
CA PRO A 41 -24.01 0.99 18.64
C PRO A 41 -22.70 0.42 19.22
N ARG A 42 -22.81 -0.57 20.12
CA ARG A 42 -21.63 -1.23 20.71
C ARG A 42 -20.96 -2.17 19.73
N LEU A 43 -21.73 -2.84 18.87
CA LEU A 43 -21.20 -3.78 17.90
C LEU A 43 -20.53 -3.05 16.72
N ALA A 44 -21.05 -1.89 16.32
CA ALA A 44 -20.44 -1.06 15.28
C ALA A 44 -19.00 -0.65 15.63
N GLY A 45 -18.75 -0.15 16.84
CA GLY A 45 -17.40 0.24 17.28
C GLY A 45 -16.41 -0.91 17.53
N ILE A 46 -16.90 -2.16 17.70
CA ILE A 46 -16.02 -3.34 17.85
C ILE A 46 -15.44 -3.77 16.50
N SER A 47 -16.13 -3.49 15.39
CA SER A 47 -15.70 -3.96 14.07
C SER A 47 -14.41 -3.29 13.58
N GLY A 48 -14.24 -1.97 13.78
CA GLY A 48 -13.02 -1.24 13.40
C GLY A 48 -11.80 -1.69 14.21
N SER A 49 -11.85 -1.63 15.54
CA SER A 49 -10.72 -2.08 16.38
C SER A 49 -10.34 -3.56 16.19
N ALA A 50 -11.30 -4.40 15.77
CA ALA A 50 -11.01 -5.78 15.40
C ALA A 50 -10.25 -5.90 14.07
N VAL A 51 -10.51 -5.01 13.10
CA VAL A 51 -9.75 -4.93 11.84
C VAL A 51 -8.30 -4.61 12.14
N ASP A 52 -8.04 -3.56 12.91
CA ASP A 52 -6.67 -3.12 13.25
C ASP A 52 -5.91 -4.23 14.00
N THR A 53 -6.55 -4.82 15.01
CA THR A 53 -5.96 -5.93 15.78
C THR A 53 -5.60 -7.13 14.90
N VAL A 54 -6.45 -7.46 13.92
CA VAL A 54 -6.18 -8.56 12.99
C VAL A 54 -5.09 -8.16 12.01
N CYS A 55 -5.07 -6.90 11.56
CA CYS A 55 -4.04 -6.36 10.68
C CYS A 55 -2.66 -6.47 11.35
N ASP A 56 -2.52 -5.95 12.57
CA ASP A 56 -1.30 -6.05 13.37
C ASP A 56 -0.88 -7.49 13.61
N SER A 57 -1.83 -8.37 13.92
CA SER A 57 -1.52 -9.79 14.12
C SER A 57 -1.00 -10.44 12.84
N ASN A 58 -1.55 -10.08 11.68
CA ASN A 58 -1.10 -10.60 10.39
C ASN A 58 0.30 -10.05 10.04
N GLN A 59 0.53 -8.74 10.19
CA GLN A 59 1.83 -8.13 9.94
C GLN A 59 2.91 -8.70 10.88
N SER A 60 2.62 -8.87 12.17
CA SER A 60 3.52 -9.53 13.13
C SER A 60 3.92 -10.95 12.71
N ARG A 61 2.95 -11.73 12.20
CA ARG A 61 3.23 -13.07 11.66
C ARG A 61 4.08 -13.00 10.40
N MET A 62 3.83 -12.04 9.52
CA MET A 62 4.64 -11.82 8.33
C MET A 62 6.08 -11.49 8.68
N VAL A 63 6.31 -10.55 9.60
CA VAL A 63 7.66 -10.23 10.10
C VAL A 63 8.35 -11.50 10.60
N THR A 64 7.67 -12.29 11.43
CA THR A 64 8.20 -13.54 11.98
C THR A 64 8.58 -14.55 10.87
N MET A 65 7.69 -14.76 9.90
CA MET A 65 7.91 -15.70 8.80
C MET A 65 9.00 -15.22 7.83
N MET A 66 9.03 -13.92 7.55
CA MET A 66 10.06 -13.30 6.73
C MET A 66 11.42 -13.38 7.41
N SER A 67 11.52 -13.10 8.72
CA SER A 67 12.77 -13.23 9.48
C SER A 67 13.26 -14.66 9.43
N ALA A 68 12.39 -15.64 9.67
CA ALA A 68 12.75 -17.05 9.62
C ALA A 68 13.24 -17.48 8.22
N TRP A 69 12.65 -16.96 7.15
CA TRP A 69 13.11 -17.21 5.78
C TRP A 69 14.46 -16.55 5.50
N PHE A 70 14.60 -15.28 5.89
CA PHE A 70 15.83 -14.53 5.71
C PHE A 70 16.99 -15.16 6.49
N GLU A 71 16.78 -15.60 7.72
CA GLU A 71 17.79 -16.32 8.52
C GLU A 71 18.22 -17.66 7.87
N GLN A 72 17.28 -18.36 7.22
CA GLN A 72 17.56 -19.66 6.59
C GLN A 72 18.25 -19.52 5.23
N THR A 73 17.87 -18.51 4.45
CA THR A 73 18.25 -18.38 3.04
C THR A 73 19.24 -17.24 2.78
N ASN A 74 19.38 -16.32 3.73
CA ASN A 74 20.06 -15.03 3.62
C ASN A 74 19.58 -14.22 2.40
N ARG A 75 18.28 -14.36 2.08
CA ARG A 75 17.62 -13.83 0.88
C ARG A 75 16.17 -13.49 1.17
N PHE A 76 15.60 -12.60 0.37
CA PHE A 76 14.17 -12.34 0.31
C PHE A 76 13.45 -13.32 -0.63
N PRO A 77 12.13 -13.51 -0.46
CA PRO A 77 11.32 -14.26 -1.41
C PRO A 77 11.38 -13.66 -2.81
N SER A 78 11.33 -14.51 -3.84
CA SER A 78 11.13 -14.05 -5.21
C SER A 78 9.63 -14.08 -5.55
N LYS A 79 9.27 -13.56 -6.73
CA LYS A 79 7.88 -13.44 -7.21
C LYS A 79 7.00 -12.60 -6.27
N MET A 80 7.58 -11.57 -5.68
CA MET A 80 6.81 -10.51 -5.04
C MET A 80 6.18 -9.64 -6.13
N THR A 81 5.11 -8.93 -5.77
CA THR A 81 4.39 -8.06 -6.68
C THR A 81 5.13 -6.74 -6.82
N ASN A 82 5.41 -6.31 -8.05
CA ASN A 82 5.95 -4.99 -8.35
C ASN A 82 4.78 -4.04 -8.58
N LEU A 83 4.70 -2.97 -7.78
CA LEU A 83 3.57 -2.04 -7.70
C LEU A 83 3.60 -0.99 -8.82
N VAL A 84 3.83 -1.44 -10.05
CA VAL A 84 3.91 -0.61 -11.25
C VAL A 84 3.13 -1.26 -12.37
N GLU A 85 2.82 -0.47 -13.39
CA GLU A 85 2.17 -0.92 -14.60
C GLU A 85 3.04 -0.59 -15.80
N GLN A 86 3.26 -1.56 -16.67
CA GLN A 86 3.97 -1.33 -17.92
C GLN A 86 3.04 -0.67 -18.94
N VAL A 87 3.47 0.40 -19.61
CA VAL A 87 2.56 1.23 -20.42
C VAL A 87 2.79 1.13 -21.93
N ASP A 88 3.84 0.49 -22.40
CA ASP A 88 4.13 0.36 -23.83
C ASP A 88 4.03 -1.07 -24.36
N GLY A 89 3.82 -2.05 -23.48
CA GLY A 89 3.88 -3.47 -23.81
C GLY A 89 5.24 -3.91 -24.39
N VAL A 90 6.27 -3.05 -24.33
CA VAL A 90 7.62 -3.29 -24.85
C VAL A 90 8.46 -3.89 -23.74
N VAL A 91 8.76 -5.18 -23.80
CA VAL A 91 9.65 -5.80 -22.81
C VAL A 91 11.11 -5.48 -23.13
N GLY A 92 11.88 -5.07 -22.13
CA GLY A 92 13.32 -4.82 -22.26
C GLY A 92 13.68 -3.35 -22.04
N THR A 93 14.77 -2.90 -22.65
CA THR A 93 15.42 -1.61 -22.37
C THR A 93 14.57 -0.37 -22.58
N ASP A 94 13.53 -0.48 -23.41
CA ASP A 94 12.67 0.64 -23.78
C ASP A 94 11.34 0.61 -23.00
N ALA A 95 11.17 -0.33 -22.06
CA ALA A 95 9.95 -0.49 -21.29
C ALA A 95 9.69 0.73 -20.41
N THR A 96 8.48 1.24 -20.50
CA THR A 96 8.00 2.38 -19.71
C THR A 96 7.00 1.91 -18.66
N PHE A 97 7.01 2.60 -17.53
CA PHE A 97 6.18 2.27 -16.37
C PHE A 97 5.46 3.49 -15.80
N GLN A 98 4.33 3.24 -15.16
CA GLN A 98 3.62 4.23 -14.36
C GLN A 98 3.07 3.60 -13.07
N ILE A 99 2.69 4.45 -12.12
CA ILE A 99 2.01 4.01 -10.91
C ILE A 99 0.55 3.67 -11.27
N PRO A 100 -0.02 2.57 -10.73
CA PRO A 100 -1.41 2.24 -10.95
C PRO A 100 -2.39 3.31 -10.47
N SER A 101 -3.64 3.21 -10.90
CA SER A 101 -4.69 4.14 -10.46
C SER A 101 -4.90 4.11 -8.95
N VAL A 102 -5.17 5.29 -8.40
CA VAL A 102 -5.41 5.50 -6.97
C VAL A 102 -6.89 5.73 -6.73
N SER A 103 -7.46 5.13 -5.70
CA SER A 103 -8.87 5.33 -5.30
C SER A 103 -9.19 6.81 -5.08
N ASP A 104 -10.31 7.28 -5.64
CA ASP A 104 -10.92 8.55 -5.24
C ASP A 104 -12.00 8.38 -4.16
N ASP A 105 -12.12 7.15 -3.64
CA ASP A 105 -13.05 6.74 -2.60
C ASP A 105 -14.54 6.88 -2.99
N ASP A 106 -14.84 6.88 -4.30
CA ASP A 106 -16.19 6.80 -4.84
C ASP A 106 -16.58 5.35 -5.24
N PRO A 107 -17.38 4.63 -4.44
CA PRO A 107 -17.78 3.26 -4.80
C PRO A 107 -18.77 3.19 -5.98
N GLU A 108 -19.27 4.32 -6.48
CA GLU A 108 -20.27 4.34 -7.56
C GLU A 108 -19.67 4.15 -8.97
N ASN A 109 -18.40 4.50 -9.18
CA ASN A 109 -17.69 4.37 -10.47
C ASN A 109 -16.90 3.03 -10.60
N GLY A 110 -16.71 2.33 -9.47
CA GLY A 110 -16.11 1.00 -9.36
C GLY A 110 -14.62 1.04 -9.00
N PRO A 111 -14.07 -0.04 -8.47
CA PRO A 111 -12.82 0.03 -7.71
C PRO A 111 -11.59 0.36 -8.58
N GLU A 112 -10.73 1.20 -8.04
CA GLU A 112 -9.38 1.49 -8.54
C GLU A 112 -8.35 0.46 -8.05
N THR A 113 -7.08 0.68 -8.39
CA THR A 113 -6.02 -0.26 -8.05
C THR A 113 -5.55 -0.10 -6.61
N LEU A 114 -5.00 1.06 -6.26
CA LEU A 114 -4.35 1.32 -4.97
C LEU A 114 -5.27 2.19 -4.10
N ALA A 115 -5.23 1.98 -2.79
CA ALA A 115 -5.95 2.84 -1.86
C ALA A 115 -5.36 4.26 -1.85
N SER A 116 -6.22 5.27 -1.67
CA SER A 116 -5.83 6.68 -1.49
C SER A 116 -4.81 6.82 -0.35
N GLU A 117 -5.12 6.22 0.80
CA GLU A 117 -4.24 6.21 1.98
C GLU A 117 -2.87 5.56 1.73
N PHE A 118 -2.82 4.51 0.91
CA PHE A 118 -1.56 3.85 0.60
C PHE A 118 -0.61 4.78 -0.14
N MET A 119 -1.19 5.56 -1.04
CA MET A 119 -0.48 6.53 -1.86
C MET A 119 -0.13 7.79 -1.08
N SER A 120 -1.04 8.34 -0.27
CA SER A 120 -0.70 9.50 0.57
C SER A 120 0.41 9.18 1.56
N ARG A 121 0.42 7.98 2.16
CA ARG A 121 1.46 7.59 3.13
C ARG A 121 2.83 7.28 2.51
N ASN A 122 2.86 6.81 1.27
CA ASN A 122 4.11 6.38 0.63
C ASN A 122 4.60 7.32 -0.46
N HIS A 123 3.72 8.13 -1.04
CA HIS A 123 4.03 9.07 -2.11
C HIS A 123 4.84 8.40 -3.24
N PHE A 124 4.37 7.26 -3.77
CA PHE A 124 5.22 6.47 -4.68
C PHE A 124 5.62 7.25 -5.92
N ARG A 125 6.89 7.07 -6.29
CA ARG A 125 7.48 7.50 -7.55
C ARG A 125 8.03 6.30 -8.30
N ILE A 126 8.09 6.45 -9.62
CA ILE A 126 8.71 5.44 -10.49
C ILE A 126 10.21 5.57 -10.36
N HIS A 127 10.86 4.46 -10.09
CA HIS A 127 12.30 4.39 -9.99
C HIS A 127 12.86 3.34 -10.93
N TYR A 128 13.46 3.81 -12.03
CA TYR A 128 14.23 2.96 -12.94
C TYR A 128 15.55 2.58 -12.28
N LEU A 129 15.78 1.26 -12.24
CA LEU A 129 16.99 0.70 -11.66
C LEU A 129 18.15 0.84 -12.63
N ASP A 130 19.33 1.15 -12.10
CA ASP A 130 20.57 0.97 -12.84
C ASP A 130 21.09 -0.49 -12.75
N GLU A 131 22.23 -0.75 -13.39
CA GLU A 131 22.86 -2.07 -13.40
C GLU A 131 23.21 -2.56 -11.98
N ASP A 132 23.68 -1.65 -11.11
CA ASP A 132 24.16 -1.96 -9.77
C ASP A 132 22.99 -2.25 -8.81
N GLU A 133 21.92 -1.46 -8.87
CA GLU A 133 20.68 -1.68 -8.10
C GLU A 133 20.01 -2.99 -8.51
N ALA A 134 19.90 -3.24 -9.82
CA ALA A 134 19.34 -4.50 -10.32
C ALA A 134 20.19 -5.70 -9.88
N ALA A 135 21.52 -5.56 -9.88
CA ALA A 135 22.44 -6.59 -9.37
C ALA A 135 22.26 -6.81 -7.86
N GLU A 136 22.09 -5.75 -7.08
CA GLU A 136 21.87 -5.83 -5.64
C GLU A 136 20.56 -6.56 -5.31
N LEU A 137 19.45 -6.21 -5.96
CA LEU A 137 18.17 -6.92 -5.79
C LEU A 137 18.28 -8.41 -6.09
N ARG A 138 18.96 -8.78 -7.19
CA ARG A 138 19.21 -10.19 -7.52
C ARG A 138 20.06 -10.88 -6.44
N ASN A 139 21.08 -10.20 -5.92
CA ASN A 139 21.92 -10.71 -4.84
C ASN A 139 21.18 -10.87 -3.51
N MET A 140 20.12 -10.09 -3.30
CA MET A 140 19.17 -10.22 -2.21
C MET A 140 18.16 -11.35 -2.42
N GLY A 141 18.13 -12.00 -3.59
CA GLY A 141 17.22 -13.12 -3.91
C GLY A 141 15.99 -12.72 -4.72
N ILE A 142 15.81 -11.43 -4.98
CA ILE A 142 14.72 -10.87 -5.77
C ILE A 142 15.13 -10.94 -7.24
N VAL A 143 14.98 -12.13 -7.84
CA VAL A 143 15.38 -12.39 -9.23
C VAL A 143 14.20 -12.22 -10.18
N LYS A 144 13.01 -12.57 -9.72
CA LYS A 144 11.75 -12.44 -10.44
C LYS A 144 10.76 -11.66 -9.62
N LEU A 145 9.98 -10.83 -10.29
CA LEU A 145 8.87 -10.05 -9.77
C LEU A 145 7.65 -10.24 -10.68
N LEU A 146 6.48 -9.87 -10.19
CA LEU A 146 5.23 -9.91 -10.93
C LEU A 146 4.73 -8.47 -11.07
N ASN A 147 4.77 -7.90 -12.27
CA ASN A 147 4.25 -6.55 -12.47
C ASN A 147 2.73 -6.56 -12.32
N LEU A 148 2.21 -5.68 -11.46
CA LEU A 148 0.79 -5.66 -11.11
C LEU A 148 -0.07 -5.49 -12.37
N ASN A 149 0.25 -4.50 -13.22
CA ASN A 149 -0.37 -4.31 -14.53
C ASN A 149 -1.93 -4.32 -14.44
N ALA A 150 -2.51 -3.33 -13.75
CA ALA A 150 -3.93 -3.27 -13.36
C ALA A 150 -4.68 -2.10 -14.05
N TYR A 151 -4.94 -2.25 -15.34
CA TYR A 151 -5.45 -1.15 -16.17
C TYR A 151 -6.98 -0.99 -16.18
N ASP A 152 -7.66 -1.38 -15.10
CA ASP A 152 -9.12 -1.41 -15.06
C ASP A 152 -9.75 -0.02 -14.95
N ALA A 153 -9.05 0.97 -14.36
CA ALA A 153 -9.51 2.36 -14.27
C ALA A 153 -9.31 3.17 -15.57
N TYR A 154 -8.60 2.63 -16.56
CA TYR A 154 -8.30 3.34 -17.81
C TYR A 154 -9.43 3.17 -18.83
N ASN A 155 -9.59 4.19 -19.67
CA ASN A 155 -10.50 4.13 -20.81
C ASN A 155 -10.05 3.05 -21.83
N ASP A 156 -10.90 2.77 -22.81
CA ASP A 156 -10.60 1.76 -23.85
C ASP A 156 -9.37 2.10 -24.72
N ALA A 157 -9.04 3.39 -24.86
CA ALA A 157 -7.89 3.87 -25.62
C ALA A 157 -6.59 3.79 -24.82
N GLY A 158 -6.66 3.69 -23.50
CA GLY A 158 -5.53 3.68 -22.58
C GLY A 158 -4.76 5.01 -22.53
N ASP A 159 -5.34 6.11 -23.01
CA ASP A 159 -4.68 7.42 -23.00
C ASP A 159 -5.17 8.34 -21.87
N ASP A 160 -6.19 7.90 -21.13
CA ASP A 160 -6.78 8.59 -20.00
C ASP A 160 -7.53 7.59 -19.10
N PHE A 161 -7.98 8.07 -17.94
CA PHE A 161 -8.91 7.34 -17.09
C PHE A 161 -10.33 7.35 -17.67
N LYS A 162 -11.20 6.50 -17.14
CA LYS A 162 -12.62 6.49 -17.52
C LYS A 162 -13.30 7.81 -17.10
N GLU A 163 -14.30 8.25 -17.85
CA GLU A 163 -14.96 9.57 -17.70
C GLU A 163 -15.67 9.77 -16.36
N ASP A 164 -16.07 8.69 -15.69
CA ASP A 164 -16.71 8.68 -14.37
C ASP A 164 -15.73 8.72 -13.19
N TYR A 165 -14.43 8.64 -13.45
CA TYR A 165 -13.38 8.74 -12.44
C TYR A 165 -12.91 10.20 -12.33
N THR A 166 -12.54 10.62 -11.12
CA THR A 166 -12.06 12.00 -10.92
C THR A 166 -10.60 12.16 -11.33
N ASP A 167 -10.16 13.39 -11.61
CA ASP A 167 -8.73 13.66 -11.88
C ASP A 167 -7.82 13.39 -10.65
N LEU A 168 -8.40 13.13 -9.47
CA LEU A 168 -7.69 12.88 -8.21
C LEU A 168 -7.10 11.46 -8.12
N ILE A 169 -7.41 10.60 -9.10
CA ILE A 169 -6.93 9.21 -9.11
C ILE A 169 -5.48 9.07 -9.63
N ASN A 170 -4.86 10.19 -10.07
CA ASN A 170 -3.43 10.23 -10.37
C ASN A 170 -2.65 10.67 -9.11
N ASN A 171 -1.53 9.98 -8.82
CA ASN A 171 -0.68 10.30 -7.68
C ASN A 171 0.27 11.48 -7.94
N ASN A 172 -0.18 12.50 -8.67
CA ASN A 172 0.67 13.56 -9.24
C ASN A 172 1.84 13.03 -10.11
N VAL A 173 1.80 11.75 -10.50
CA VAL A 173 2.74 11.14 -11.44
C VAL A 173 2.17 11.30 -12.84
N ALA A 174 3.00 11.76 -13.78
CA ALA A 174 2.58 11.90 -15.17
C ALA A 174 2.17 10.55 -15.76
N LEU A 175 0.94 10.47 -16.24
CA LEU A 175 0.46 9.28 -16.96
C LEU A 175 1.14 9.17 -18.31
N ALA A 176 1.30 7.93 -18.77
CA ALA A 176 1.72 7.68 -20.13
C ALA A 176 0.66 8.16 -21.12
N ALA A 177 1.08 8.90 -22.14
CA ALA A 177 0.18 9.42 -23.17
C ALA A 177 -0.53 8.31 -23.99
N THR A 178 -0.07 7.06 -23.89
CA THR A 178 -0.73 5.88 -24.45
C THR A 178 -0.32 4.67 -23.65
N VAL A 179 -1.30 3.90 -23.15
CA VAL A 179 -1.11 2.66 -22.41
C VAL A 179 -1.42 1.46 -23.29
N THR A 180 -0.38 0.78 -23.75
CA THR A 180 -0.45 -0.58 -24.28
C THR A 180 -0.37 -1.57 -23.12
N LYS A 181 -1.53 -2.13 -22.77
CA LYS A 181 -1.73 -3.00 -21.60
C LYS A 181 -0.89 -4.29 -21.71
N ALA A 182 0.03 -4.50 -20.77
CA ALA A 182 0.72 -5.77 -20.58
C ALA A 182 -0.17 -6.77 -19.81
N PRO A 183 0.16 -8.08 -19.76
CA PRO A 183 -0.61 -9.03 -18.95
C PRO A 183 -0.56 -8.68 -17.44
N THR A 184 -1.69 -8.79 -16.75
CA THR A 184 -1.76 -8.66 -15.28
C THR A 184 -0.91 -9.73 -14.60
N MET A 185 -0.17 -9.35 -13.56
CA MET A 185 0.78 -10.23 -12.86
C MET A 185 1.82 -10.88 -13.81
N ASP A 186 2.31 -10.13 -14.79
CA ASP A 186 3.32 -10.64 -15.72
C ASP A 186 4.65 -10.91 -14.99
N GLU A 187 5.22 -12.09 -15.21
CA GLU A 187 6.45 -12.50 -14.54
C GLU A 187 7.66 -11.87 -15.24
N VAL A 188 8.26 -10.90 -14.59
CA VAL A 188 9.44 -10.20 -15.09
C VAL A 188 10.67 -10.66 -14.33
N THR A 189 11.75 -10.90 -15.07
CA THR A 189 13.07 -11.18 -14.49
C THR A 189 13.82 -9.87 -14.38
N VAL A 190 14.37 -9.57 -13.19
CA VAL A 190 15.17 -8.36 -12.96
C VAL A 190 16.36 -8.38 -13.95
N PRO A 191 16.48 -7.38 -14.85
CA PRO A 191 17.42 -7.41 -15.97
C PRO A 191 18.86 -7.30 -15.50
N THR A 192 19.78 -7.99 -16.16
CA THR A 192 21.18 -8.02 -15.74
C THR A 192 21.87 -6.67 -15.79
N ASP A 193 21.47 -5.83 -16.75
CA ASP A 193 21.98 -4.52 -17.11
C ASP A 193 21.13 -3.36 -16.56
N GLY A 194 20.10 -3.64 -15.75
CA GLY A 194 19.20 -2.64 -15.16
C GLY A 194 18.20 -2.01 -16.13
N ALA A 195 18.55 -1.93 -17.41
CA ALA A 195 17.82 -1.21 -18.43
C ALA A 195 16.34 -1.62 -18.57
N GLY A 196 15.47 -0.62 -18.57
CA GLY A 196 14.03 -0.77 -18.80
C GLY A 196 13.31 -1.59 -17.72
N PHE A 197 13.74 -1.46 -16.46
CA PHE A 197 13.04 -2.04 -15.33
C PHE A 197 12.87 -1.02 -14.21
N ALA A 198 11.62 -0.76 -13.85
CA ALA A 198 11.28 0.17 -12.80
C ALA A 198 10.50 -0.49 -11.66
N VAL A 199 10.56 0.15 -10.50
CA VAL A 199 9.86 -0.24 -9.28
C VAL A 199 9.20 0.98 -8.65
N ALA A 200 8.23 0.74 -7.77
CA ALA A 200 7.68 1.79 -6.91
C ALA A 200 8.61 2.05 -5.73
N MET A 201 8.99 3.31 -5.54
CA MET A 201 9.85 3.76 -4.44
C MET A 201 9.14 4.87 -3.67
N VAL A 202 9.29 4.87 -2.34
CA VAL A 202 8.62 5.81 -1.42
C VAL A 202 9.22 7.19 -1.56
N GLY A 203 8.38 8.18 -1.83
CA GLY A 203 8.69 9.62 -1.80
C GLY A 203 9.62 10.14 -2.89
N MET A 204 10.43 9.28 -3.52
CA MET A 204 11.35 9.67 -4.58
C MET A 204 11.60 8.52 -5.55
N GLY A 205 12.02 8.84 -6.77
CA GLY A 205 12.38 7.89 -7.79
C GLY A 205 13.26 8.52 -8.86
N TYR A 206 13.79 7.71 -9.76
CA TYR A 206 14.53 8.20 -10.93
C TYR A 206 13.73 7.85 -12.17
N ASP A 207 13.34 8.85 -12.96
CA ASP A 207 12.40 8.73 -14.08
C ASP A 207 13.05 8.32 -15.42
N ASP A 208 14.26 7.76 -15.35
CA ASP A 208 15.20 7.50 -16.47
C ASP A 208 15.98 8.74 -16.94
N THR A 209 15.62 9.95 -16.48
CA THR A 209 16.31 11.19 -16.85
C THR A 209 16.83 11.98 -15.64
N ALA A 210 16.03 12.10 -14.60
CA ALA A 210 16.31 12.87 -13.39
C ALA A 210 15.67 12.20 -12.17
N TRP A 211 16.08 12.66 -10.99
CA TRP A 211 15.35 12.33 -9.77
C TRP A 211 14.04 13.12 -9.71
N ASP A 212 12.97 12.41 -9.39
CA ASP A 212 11.64 12.92 -9.14
C ASP A 212 11.31 12.64 -7.67
N THR A 213 11.23 13.69 -6.87
CA THR A 213 10.96 13.63 -5.44
C THR A 213 9.65 14.36 -5.16
N HIS A 214 8.83 13.77 -4.30
CA HIS A 214 7.58 14.36 -3.84
C HIS A 214 7.86 15.65 -3.06
N ASP A 215 7.04 16.67 -3.27
CA ASP A 215 7.16 17.99 -2.65
C ASP A 215 6.25 18.17 -1.42
N ASP A 216 5.16 17.41 -1.31
CA ASP A 216 4.34 17.38 -0.08
C ASP A 216 5.15 17.04 1.18
N GLU A 217 5.05 17.90 2.19
CA GLU A 217 5.71 17.75 3.48
C GLU A 217 4.82 17.07 4.52
N GLN A 218 3.62 16.65 4.13
CA GLN A 218 2.58 16.11 4.99
C GLN A 218 2.13 14.70 4.55
N ASP A 219 1.44 14.04 5.46
CA ASP A 219 0.70 12.78 5.27
C ASP A 219 1.56 11.55 5.01
N TRP A 220 2.83 11.61 5.40
CA TRP A 220 3.76 10.50 5.31
C TRP A 220 3.43 9.40 6.33
N GLY A 221 3.59 8.14 5.93
CA GLY A 221 3.41 6.99 6.81
C GLY A 221 4.56 6.81 7.80
N GLU A 222 5.74 6.43 7.32
CA GLU A 222 6.94 6.26 8.15
C GLU A 222 8.14 6.89 7.42
N PRO A 223 8.69 8.02 7.92
CA PRO A 223 9.84 8.71 7.33
C PRO A 223 11.04 7.84 6.95
N ASP A 224 11.37 6.82 7.74
CA ASP A 224 12.46 5.88 7.46
C ASP A 224 12.22 5.01 6.22
N TRP A 225 11.04 5.10 5.60
CA TRP A 225 10.72 4.45 4.33
C TRP A 225 11.14 5.26 3.11
N PHE A 226 11.43 6.55 3.26
CA PHE A 226 11.81 7.43 2.15
C PHE A 226 13.01 6.86 1.36
N GLY A 227 12.87 6.82 0.03
CA GLY A 227 13.87 6.27 -0.88
C GLY A 227 14.01 4.75 -0.82
N ARG A 228 12.96 4.02 -0.38
CA ARG A 228 12.95 2.55 -0.33
C ARG A 228 11.91 1.95 -1.25
N ILE A 229 12.25 0.78 -1.79
CA ILE A 229 11.43 0.05 -2.74
C ILE A 229 10.34 -0.71 -1.98
N VAL A 230 9.10 -0.66 -2.48
CA VAL A 230 7.97 -1.40 -1.91
C VAL A 230 7.51 -2.49 -2.87
N LEU A 231 7.39 -3.70 -2.35
CA LEU A 231 6.94 -4.87 -3.10
C LEU A 231 5.78 -5.56 -2.38
N GLY A 232 4.77 -5.95 -3.13
CA GLY A 232 3.60 -6.66 -2.61
C GLY A 232 3.89 -8.12 -2.27
N PHE A 233 3.27 -8.57 -1.18
CA PHE A 233 3.35 -9.94 -0.67
C PHE A 233 2.16 -10.77 -1.17
N GLY A 234 2.05 -10.92 -2.49
CA GLY A 234 0.97 -11.70 -3.11
C GLY A 234 1.11 -13.22 -2.98
N PRO A 235 0.06 -14.01 -3.22
CA PRO A 235 0.05 -15.47 -3.07
C PRO A 235 1.07 -16.22 -3.95
N GLU A 236 1.57 -15.57 -5.01
CA GLU A 236 2.53 -16.12 -5.96
C GLU A 236 3.96 -16.16 -5.41
N ASN A 237 4.24 -15.41 -4.34
CA ASN A 237 5.59 -15.28 -3.82
C ASN A 237 6.15 -16.61 -3.29
N THR A 238 7.48 -16.75 -3.27
CA THR A 238 8.11 -18.03 -2.93
C THR A 238 7.94 -18.44 -1.45
N LEU A 239 7.61 -17.52 -0.55
CA LEU A 239 7.32 -17.83 0.86
C LEU A 239 5.98 -18.57 0.99
N VAL A 240 4.97 -18.14 0.23
CA VAL A 240 3.65 -18.77 0.17
C VAL A 240 3.72 -20.07 -0.63
N THR A 241 4.27 -20.02 -1.84
CA THR A 241 4.30 -21.21 -2.73
C THR A 241 5.23 -22.32 -2.23
N SER A 242 6.19 -22.04 -1.35
CA SER A 242 6.98 -23.07 -0.67
C SER A 242 6.26 -23.75 0.51
N GLY A 243 5.10 -23.22 0.94
CA GLY A 243 4.31 -23.75 2.03
C GLY A 243 4.76 -23.31 3.43
N LEU A 244 5.66 -22.32 3.55
CA LEU A 244 5.98 -21.70 4.85
C LEU A 244 4.79 -20.89 5.38
N VAL A 245 4.04 -20.26 4.48
CA VAL A 245 2.78 -19.59 4.74
C VAL A 245 1.65 -20.33 4.02
N ALA A 246 0.55 -20.61 4.70
CA ALA A 246 -0.56 -21.38 4.13
C ALA A 246 -1.36 -20.62 3.06
N ASN A 247 -1.42 -19.28 3.18
CA ASN A 247 -2.01 -18.39 2.18
C ASN A 247 -1.43 -16.98 2.37
N ALA A 248 -1.35 -16.17 1.32
CA ALA A 248 -1.14 -14.74 1.50
C ALA A 248 -2.28 -14.19 2.36
N ALA A 249 -1.92 -13.40 3.38
CA ALA A 249 -2.92 -12.71 4.18
C ALA A 249 -3.34 -11.45 3.41
N HIS A 250 -4.64 -11.23 3.29
CA HIS A 250 -5.17 -9.94 2.84
C HIS A 250 -5.49 -9.08 4.05
N CYS A 251 -5.36 -7.75 3.90
CA CYS A 251 -5.74 -6.84 4.98
C CYS A 251 -7.27 -6.88 5.17
N PRO A 252 -7.78 -7.04 6.41
CA PRO A 252 -9.21 -6.99 6.64
C PRO A 252 -9.84 -5.64 6.27
N GLY A 253 -9.09 -4.53 6.39
CA GLY A 253 -9.50 -3.19 5.96
C GLY A 253 -9.76 -3.13 4.46
N GLY A 254 -8.77 -3.54 3.66
CA GLY A 254 -8.95 -3.65 2.20
C GLY A 254 -10.03 -4.66 1.76
N ILE A 255 -10.37 -5.68 2.56
CA ILE A 255 -11.54 -6.54 2.26
C ILE A 255 -12.85 -5.75 2.43
N GLN A 256 -12.93 -4.93 3.47
CA GLN A 256 -14.09 -4.06 3.70
C GLN A 256 -14.17 -2.94 2.65
N ASN A 257 -13.03 -2.51 2.12
CA ASN A 257 -12.92 -1.47 1.10
C ASN A 257 -12.90 -1.99 -0.35
N SER A 258 -13.34 -3.24 -0.57
CA SER A 258 -13.26 -3.89 -1.89
C SER A 258 -14.17 -3.27 -2.98
N ASP A 259 -15.10 -2.40 -2.59
CA ASP A 259 -15.90 -1.61 -3.53
C ASP A 259 -15.11 -0.44 -4.13
N ASN A 260 -14.03 0.00 -3.46
CA ASN A 260 -13.16 1.11 -3.88
C ASN A 260 -11.77 0.64 -4.37
N VAL A 261 -11.24 -0.48 -3.85
CA VAL A 261 -9.84 -0.87 -4.10
C VAL A 261 -9.73 -2.34 -4.48
N THR A 262 -8.93 -2.63 -5.51
CA THR A 262 -8.66 -4.01 -5.96
C THR A 262 -7.38 -4.61 -5.35
N TYR A 263 -6.34 -3.82 -5.10
CA TYR A 263 -5.10 -4.29 -4.46
C TYR A 263 -5.24 -4.39 -2.94
N ASN A 264 -4.89 -5.54 -2.36
CA ASN A 264 -5.07 -5.78 -0.91
C ASN A 264 -4.02 -6.72 -0.30
N ASP A 265 -2.84 -6.79 -0.90
CA ASP A 265 -1.74 -7.57 -0.34
C ASP A 265 -0.94 -6.71 0.64
N TYR A 266 -0.50 -7.31 1.75
CA TYR A 266 0.52 -6.69 2.59
C TYR A 266 1.80 -6.47 1.79
N ASN A 267 2.60 -5.50 2.20
CA ASN A 267 3.80 -5.09 1.47
C ASN A 267 5.05 -5.30 2.30
N LEU A 268 6.15 -5.55 1.60
CA LEU A 268 7.50 -5.53 2.12
C LEU A 268 8.19 -4.25 1.65
N VAL A 269 8.64 -3.43 2.59
CA VAL A 269 9.50 -2.28 2.33
C VAL A 269 10.94 -2.77 2.42
N LEU A 270 11.61 -2.86 1.27
CA LEU A 270 13.00 -3.32 1.20
C LEU A 270 13.92 -2.35 1.94
N PRO A 271 15.05 -2.80 2.49
CA PRO A 271 16.08 -1.88 2.96
C PRO A 271 16.55 -0.99 1.80
N ARG A 272 16.95 0.24 2.09
CA ARG A 272 17.59 1.11 1.10
C ARG A 272 18.85 0.43 0.57
N LEU A 273 18.93 0.31 -0.75
CA LEU A 273 20.03 -0.38 -1.41
C LEU A 273 21.33 0.43 -1.29
N GLU A 274 22.45 -0.28 -1.24
CA GLU A 274 23.78 0.33 -1.30
C GLU A 274 23.97 1.07 -2.63
N ALA A 275 23.53 0.47 -3.73
CA ALA A 275 23.58 1.07 -5.05
C ALA A 275 22.71 2.36 -5.13
N THR A 276 21.49 2.35 -4.59
CA THR A 276 20.63 3.56 -4.56
C THR A 276 21.28 4.69 -3.76
N ALA A 277 21.82 4.38 -2.57
CA ALA A 277 22.54 5.38 -1.77
C ALA A 277 23.78 5.93 -2.50
N ALA A 278 24.51 5.07 -3.23
CA ALA A 278 25.64 5.51 -4.04
C ALA A 278 25.22 6.46 -5.18
N ARG A 279 24.02 6.30 -5.75
CA ARG A 279 23.51 7.21 -6.78
C ARG A 279 23.24 8.61 -6.26
N PHE A 280 22.90 8.76 -4.97
CA PHE A 280 22.73 10.08 -4.33
C PHE A 280 24.03 10.89 -4.26
N ASP A 281 25.19 10.22 -4.39
CA ASP A 281 26.53 10.76 -4.19
C ASP A 281 27.31 11.01 -5.51
N THR A 282 26.61 11.07 -6.66
CA THR A 282 27.28 11.16 -7.97
C THR A 282 27.21 12.56 -8.60
N ASN A 283 28.35 13.26 -8.61
CA ASN A 283 28.66 14.25 -9.63
C ASN A 283 29.52 13.62 -10.75
N ASP A 284 29.36 14.15 -11.96
CA ASP A 284 29.87 13.64 -13.26
C ASP A 284 31.43 13.64 -13.41
N ASP A 285 32.18 13.96 -12.35
CA ASP A 285 33.65 14.04 -12.35
C ASP A 285 34.35 12.95 -11.51
N GLY A 286 33.60 11.99 -10.97
CA GLY A 286 34.15 10.86 -10.23
C GLY A 286 34.74 11.22 -8.87
N VAL A 287 34.30 12.35 -8.29
CA VAL A 287 34.61 12.74 -6.91
C VAL A 287 33.37 12.49 -6.06
N ILE A 288 33.55 11.71 -4.99
CA ILE A 288 32.60 11.62 -3.87
C ILE A 288 32.59 12.98 -3.18
N ASP A 289 31.55 13.77 -3.42
CA ASP A 289 31.27 15.00 -2.69
C ASP A 289 29.82 14.90 -2.24
N GLY A 290 29.62 14.85 -0.92
CA GLY A 290 28.31 14.66 -0.31
C GLY A 290 27.29 15.66 -0.85
N THR A 291 26.44 15.15 -1.74
CA THR A 291 25.09 15.59 -2.15
C THR A 291 24.94 17.08 -2.54
N ASP A 292 24.86 17.35 -3.85
CA ASP A 292 24.03 18.46 -4.31
C ASP A 292 22.56 18.00 -4.19
N ALA A 293 22.00 18.09 -2.99
CA ALA A 293 20.64 17.61 -2.66
C ALA A 293 19.56 18.21 -3.58
N SER A 294 19.85 19.33 -4.26
CA SER A 294 18.98 19.92 -5.28
C SER A 294 18.80 19.05 -6.52
N THR A 295 19.78 18.22 -6.86
CA THR A 295 19.67 17.24 -7.96
C THR A 295 18.69 16.11 -7.64
N LEU A 296 18.43 15.89 -6.35
CA LEU A 296 17.47 14.92 -5.83
C LEU A 296 16.12 15.55 -5.49
N GLY A 297 15.89 16.83 -5.80
CA GLY A 297 14.63 17.52 -5.52
C GLY A 297 14.50 18.11 -4.10
N PHE A 298 15.55 18.10 -3.29
CA PHE A 298 15.59 18.77 -1.97
C PHE A 298 16.16 20.19 -2.09
N ALA A 299 16.12 20.99 -1.02
CA ALA A 299 16.90 22.22 -1.03
C ALA A 299 18.41 21.95 -1.06
N ALA A 300 19.16 22.82 -1.75
CA ALA A 300 20.58 22.61 -2.06
C ALA A 300 21.52 22.43 -0.84
N ALA A 301 21.07 22.76 0.37
CA ALA A 301 21.83 22.63 1.61
C ALA A 301 21.21 21.64 2.61
N THR A 302 20.23 20.84 2.18
CA THR A 302 19.56 19.85 3.02
C THR A 302 20.54 18.73 3.39
N ASP A 303 20.63 18.42 4.68
CA ASP A 303 21.43 17.30 5.19
C ASP A 303 20.64 16.00 5.06
N LEU A 304 20.93 15.23 4.02
CA LEU A 304 20.25 13.97 3.74
C LEU A 304 20.50 12.88 4.79
N ALA A 305 21.52 13.04 5.65
CA ALA A 305 21.77 12.12 6.77
C ALA A 305 20.98 12.51 8.03
N ALA A 306 20.31 13.65 8.04
CA ALA A 306 19.62 14.20 9.21
C ALA A 306 18.37 15.01 8.83
N LEU A 307 17.53 14.46 7.94
CA LEU A 307 16.24 15.06 7.58
C LEU A 307 15.32 15.11 8.80
N ALA A 308 14.63 16.23 9.01
CA ALA A 308 13.72 16.40 10.14
C ALA A 308 12.32 15.89 9.79
N ALA A 309 11.69 15.25 10.78
CA ALA A 309 10.29 14.82 10.68
C ALA A 309 9.56 15.03 12.01
N VAL A 310 8.25 15.26 11.93
CA VAL A 310 7.35 15.43 13.07
C VAL A 310 6.13 14.55 12.92
N ALA A 311 5.72 13.85 13.98
CA ALA A 311 4.55 13.01 13.99
C ALA A 311 3.32 13.77 14.49
N TYR A 312 2.15 13.48 13.92
CA TYR A 312 0.89 14.11 14.29
C TYR A 312 -0.33 13.22 14.02
N ASP A 313 -1.35 13.36 14.87
CA ASP A 313 -2.69 12.77 14.68
C ASP A 313 -3.68 13.77 14.07
N GLU A 314 -3.44 15.05 14.32
CA GLU A 314 -4.21 16.16 13.77
C GLU A 314 -3.21 17.10 13.13
N TYR A 315 -3.53 17.56 11.92
CA TYR A 315 -2.65 18.42 11.14
C TYR A 315 -2.08 19.56 11.99
N PRO A 316 -0.74 19.66 12.08
CA PRO A 316 -0.14 20.81 12.70
C PRO A 316 -0.48 22.01 11.81
N GLY A 317 -0.98 23.11 12.39
CA GLY A 317 -1.46 24.24 11.57
C GLY A 317 -0.40 24.75 10.59
N ASP A 318 -0.84 25.24 9.42
CA ASP A 318 0.01 25.64 8.29
C ASP A 318 1.31 26.36 8.70
N GLY A 319 2.45 25.88 8.18
CA GLY A 319 3.77 26.43 8.46
C GLY A 319 4.26 26.10 9.87
N TYR A 320 3.98 24.89 10.34
CA TYR A 320 4.38 24.44 11.67
C TYR A 320 5.90 24.38 11.78
N VAL A 321 6.46 25.12 12.75
CA VAL A 321 7.90 25.19 12.97
C VAL A 321 8.35 24.02 13.85
N ILE A 322 9.09 23.07 13.27
CA ILE A 322 9.55 21.86 13.96
C ILE A 322 10.39 22.21 15.21
N GLY A 323 11.23 23.24 15.09
CA GLY A 323 12.14 23.66 16.16
C GLY A 323 11.45 24.29 17.38
N ASP A 324 10.29 24.92 17.19
CA ASP A 324 9.53 25.53 18.30
C ASP A 324 8.78 24.45 19.09
N ASN A 325 8.24 23.46 18.37
CA ASN A 325 7.46 22.36 18.91
C ASN A 325 6.39 22.77 19.94
N ASP A 326 5.63 23.82 19.63
CA ASP A 326 4.62 24.40 20.53
C ASP A 326 3.48 23.43 20.93
N ASN A 327 3.34 22.32 20.20
CA ASN A 327 2.33 21.27 20.42
C ASN A 327 2.88 20.01 21.12
N ASP A 328 4.15 20.02 21.57
CA ASP A 328 4.82 18.85 22.17
C ASP A 328 4.74 17.57 21.30
N LEU A 329 4.78 17.73 19.97
CA LEU A 329 4.76 16.63 19.01
C LEU A 329 6.07 15.83 19.06
N LYS A 330 6.00 14.55 18.64
CA LYS A 330 7.21 13.72 18.49
C LYS A 330 7.99 14.21 17.28
N VAL A 331 9.23 14.64 17.48
CA VAL A 331 10.14 15.06 16.42
C VAL A 331 11.33 14.10 16.37
N ARG A 332 11.76 13.71 15.17
CA ARG A 332 12.99 12.93 14.97
C ARG A 332 13.75 13.40 13.75
N THR A 333 14.98 12.91 13.63
CA THR A 333 15.77 12.99 12.41
C THR A 333 15.99 11.60 11.84
N PHE A 334 16.09 11.50 10.52
CA PHE A 334 16.31 10.24 9.82
C PHE A 334 17.31 10.40 8.67
N ASP A 335 17.91 9.27 8.27
CA ASP A 335 18.99 9.21 7.29
C ASP A 335 18.50 8.58 5.99
N ILE A 336 18.58 9.35 4.90
CA ILE A 336 18.37 8.86 3.54
C ILE A 336 19.65 8.71 2.72
N ALA A 337 20.74 9.32 3.15
CA ALA A 337 22.04 9.25 2.48
C ALA A 337 22.70 7.87 2.58
N SER A 338 22.41 7.12 3.65
CA SER A 338 23.05 5.82 3.90
C SER A 338 22.22 4.64 3.44
N ALA A 339 22.91 3.59 2.96
CA ALA A 339 22.32 2.28 2.74
C ALA A 339 21.84 1.64 4.05
N GLN A 340 20.85 0.76 3.96
CA GLN A 340 20.39 -0.03 5.10
C GLN A 340 20.86 -1.47 4.99
N GLU A 341 21.13 -2.09 6.14
CA GLU A 341 21.48 -3.50 6.19
C GLU A 341 20.33 -4.36 5.66
N ARG A 342 20.67 -5.50 5.05
CA ARG A 342 19.68 -6.38 4.39
C ARG A 342 18.55 -6.86 5.30
N TRP A 343 18.75 -6.87 6.61
CA TRP A 343 17.75 -7.28 7.59
C TRP A 343 16.84 -6.13 8.06
N GLN A 344 17.14 -4.87 7.71
CA GLN A 344 16.35 -3.68 8.06
C GLN A 344 15.14 -3.47 7.12
N TYR A 345 14.49 -4.57 6.70
CA TYR A 345 13.23 -4.47 5.99
C TYR A 345 12.08 -4.10 6.95
N ALA A 346 11.02 -3.52 6.41
CA ALA A 346 9.78 -3.27 7.15
C ALA A 346 8.59 -3.90 6.43
N THR A 347 7.45 -3.98 7.11
CA THR A 347 6.18 -4.40 6.52
C THR A 347 5.15 -3.31 6.68
N GLN A 348 4.26 -3.19 5.70
CA GLN A 348 3.12 -2.29 5.78
C GLN A 348 1.87 -2.94 5.22
N CYS A 349 0.70 -2.48 5.66
CA CYS A 349 -0.57 -2.90 5.08
C CYS A 349 -0.80 -2.24 3.70
N PRO A 350 -1.81 -2.68 2.92
CA PRO A 350 -2.15 -2.07 1.63
C PRO A 350 -2.81 -0.69 1.76
N GLU A 351 -2.96 -0.15 2.96
CA GLU A 351 -3.32 1.26 3.23
C GLU A 351 -2.08 2.07 3.66
N GLY A 352 -0.90 1.44 3.81
CA GLY A 352 0.34 2.15 4.17
C GLY A 352 0.68 2.18 5.66
N HIS A 353 -0.12 1.56 6.52
CA HIS A 353 0.16 1.49 7.96
C HIS A 353 1.36 0.60 8.27
N MET A 354 2.32 1.14 9.03
CA MET A 354 3.50 0.39 9.49
C MET A 354 3.16 -0.64 10.57
N PHE A 355 4.02 -1.65 10.70
CA PHE A 355 4.01 -2.55 11.85
C PHE A 355 5.31 -2.42 12.67
N PRO A 356 5.25 -2.37 14.02
CA PRO A 356 4.04 -2.23 14.83
C PRO A 356 3.36 -0.88 14.56
N ALA A 357 2.02 -0.84 14.60
CA ALA A 357 1.29 0.42 14.48
C ALA A 357 1.83 1.40 15.54
N ASP A 358 2.22 2.58 15.10
CA ASP A 358 2.54 3.68 16.01
C ASP A 358 1.23 4.25 16.57
N ASP A 359 1.31 4.95 17.70
CA ASP A 359 0.14 5.68 18.20
C ASP A 359 -0.16 6.94 17.38
N GLU A 360 0.75 7.34 16.48
CA GLU A 360 0.52 8.42 15.52
C GLU A 360 -0.06 8.01 14.18
N GLU A 361 -0.94 8.85 13.64
CA GLU A 361 -1.55 8.64 12.34
C GLU A 361 -0.63 9.05 11.18
N PHE A 362 0.12 10.14 11.24
CA PHE A 362 0.93 10.65 10.13
C PHE A 362 2.25 11.29 10.58
N TRP A 363 3.14 11.48 9.60
CA TRP A 363 4.37 12.25 9.73
C TRP A 363 4.42 13.38 8.72
N GLY A 364 5.04 14.48 9.12
CA GLY A 364 5.50 15.53 8.23
C GLY A 364 7.01 15.48 8.09
N ILE A 365 7.54 15.70 6.89
CA ILE A 365 8.96 15.67 6.55
C ILE A 365 9.37 17.03 5.98
N ASP A 366 10.41 17.64 6.53
CA ASP A 366 10.98 18.90 6.04
C ASP A 366 11.87 18.64 4.80
N ILE A 367 11.22 18.50 3.64
CA ILE A 367 11.88 18.19 2.36
C ILE A 367 12.58 19.44 1.83
N ASN A 368 11.99 20.61 2.04
CA ASN A 368 12.52 21.87 1.53
C ASN A 368 13.63 22.45 2.45
N GLY A 369 13.86 21.89 3.64
CA GLY A 369 14.93 22.25 4.56
C GLY A 369 14.77 23.62 5.23
N ASP A 370 13.56 24.18 5.29
CA ASP A 370 13.28 25.48 5.91
C ASP A 370 12.94 25.39 7.41
N GLY A 371 12.85 24.17 7.95
CA GLY A 371 12.53 23.88 9.35
C GLY A 371 11.02 23.89 9.66
N ASN A 372 10.17 24.00 8.64
CA ASN A 372 8.72 24.02 8.76
C ASN A 372 8.10 22.80 8.07
N ILE A 373 6.87 22.49 8.46
CA ILE A 373 5.98 21.61 7.70
C ILE A 373 4.90 22.48 7.09
N ASN A 374 4.84 22.49 5.75
CA ASN A 374 3.92 23.33 4.98
C ASN A 374 2.74 22.57 4.39
#